data_AF-A0AAE5TSZ0-F1
#
_entry.id   AF-A0AAE5TSZ0-F1
#
_cell.length_a   1.000
_cell.length_b   1.000
_cell.length_c   1.000
_cell.angle_alpha   90.00
_cell.angle_beta   90.00
_cell.angle_gamma   90.00
#
_symmetry.space_group_name_H-M   'P 1'
#
loop_
_entity.id
_entity.type
_entity.pdbx_description
1 polymer ?
#
loop_
_entity_poly.entity_id
_entity_poly.type
_entity_poly.pdbx_seq_one_letter_code
_entity_poly.pdbx_strand_id
1 'polypeptide(L)'
;MDLISWLLALIGIGSDRAMHRSDRRAEIARLNAEVAGEVGRTLDILAMARPRLTRLASQVATDLPDIHPTIAKFLDEQRDAALQLMKMTEENKVKIASTKGFVDWDKTLHDYQEWRANASRIAPWVQGVIDKYDAIFLEAGIR
;
A
#
# COMPACT_ATOMS: atom_id res chain seq x y z
N MET A 1 9.19 -34.07 -41.33
CA MET A 1 8.41 -33.48 -40.22
C MET A 1 7.04 -33.16 -40.77
N ASP A 2 5.99 -33.74 -40.17
CA ASP A 2 4.60 -33.58 -40.64
C ASP A 2 4.02 -32.22 -40.23
N LEU A 3 3.16 -31.65 -41.10
CA LEU A 3 2.44 -30.40 -40.89
C LEU A 3 1.66 -30.39 -39.55
N ILE A 4 1.15 -31.56 -39.15
CA ILE A 4 0.44 -31.78 -37.89
C ILE A 4 1.37 -31.63 -36.68
N SER A 5 2.62 -32.10 -36.76
CA SER A 5 3.62 -31.92 -35.70
C SER A 5 4.03 -30.46 -35.52
N TRP A 6 4.07 -29.68 -36.60
CA TRP A 6 4.36 -28.24 -36.53
C TRP A 6 3.21 -27.44 -35.89
N LEU A 7 1.95 -27.76 -36.23
CA LEU A 7 0.77 -27.15 -35.62
C LEU A 7 0.64 -27.48 -34.13
N LEU A 8 0.89 -28.74 -33.74
CA LEU A 8 0.88 -29.14 -32.32
C LEU A 8 1.99 -28.44 -31.52
N ALA A 9 3.19 -28.28 -32.09
CA ALA A 9 4.26 -27.52 -31.46
C ALA A 9 3.91 -26.02 -31.31
N LEU A 10 3.22 -25.43 -32.30
CA LEU A 10 2.77 -24.04 -32.25
C LEU A 10 1.68 -23.82 -31.19
N ILE A 11 0.76 -24.78 -31.05
CA ILE A 11 -0.29 -24.78 -30.03
C ILE A 11 0.32 -24.93 -28.64
N GLY A 12 1.29 -25.84 -28.44
CA GLY A 12 1.98 -26.03 -27.16
C GLY A 12 2.81 -24.82 -26.74
N ILE A 13 3.55 -24.20 -27.67
CA ILE A 13 4.30 -22.96 -27.39
C ILE A 13 3.34 -21.79 -27.08
N GLY A 14 2.16 -21.77 -27.70
CA GLY A 14 1.11 -20.78 -27.44
C GLY A 14 0.47 -20.95 -26.06
N SER A 15 0.19 -22.19 -25.64
CA SER A 15 -0.41 -22.47 -24.32
C SER A 15 0.55 -22.12 -23.19
N ASP A 16 1.83 -22.45 -23.30
CA ASP A 16 2.83 -22.17 -22.25
C ASP A 16 3.03 -20.67 -22.04
N ARG A 17 3.11 -19.89 -23.13
CA ARG A 17 3.21 -18.42 -23.04
C ARG A 17 1.93 -17.79 -22.48
N ALA A 18 0.76 -18.34 -22.80
CA ALA A 18 -0.51 -17.85 -22.26
C ALA A 18 -0.64 -18.16 -20.77
N MET A 19 -0.24 -19.36 -20.35
CA MET A 19 -0.26 -19.81 -18.96
C MET A 19 0.69 -18.98 -18.09
N HIS A 20 1.95 -18.80 -18.49
CA HIS A 20 2.89 -17.96 -17.74
C HIS A 20 2.44 -16.50 -17.61
N ARG A 21 1.81 -15.93 -18.65
CA ARG A 21 1.22 -14.58 -18.56
C ARG A 21 0.06 -14.52 -17.56
N SER A 22 -0.76 -15.57 -17.51
CA SER A 22 -1.85 -15.69 -16.55
C SER A 22 -1.33 -15.72 -15.12
N ASP A 23 -0.30 -16.54 -14.85
CA ASP A 23 0.33 -16.66 -13.53
C ASP A 23 0.94 -15.34 -13.07
N ARG A 24 1.71 -14.68 -13.93
CA ARG A 24 2.33 -13.37 -13.62
C ARG A 24 1.28 -12.32 -13.31
N ARG A 25 0.21 -12.26 -14.11
CA ARG A 25 -0.88 -11.30 -13.92
C ARG A 25 -1.64 -11.54 -12.62
N ALA A 26 -1.89 -12.81 -12.27
CA ALA A 26 -2.52 -13.18 -11.01
C ALA A 26 -1.64 -12.77 -9.82
N GLU A 27 -0.33 -13.00 -9.91
CA GLU A 27 0.61 -12.63 -8.87
C GLU A 27 0.71 -11.10 -8.69
N ILE A 28 0.75 -10.33 -9.77
CA ILE A 28 0.71 -8.86 -9.72
C ILE A 28 -0.60 -8.38 -9.06
N ALA A 29 -1.74 -8.99 -9.41
CA ALA A 29 -3.02 -8.66 -8.79
C ALA A 29 -3.02 -8.97 -7.28
N ARG A 30 -2.42 -10.09 -6.87
CA ARG A 30 -2.24 -10.47 -5.46
C ARG A 30 -1.38 -9.44 -4.72
N LEU A 31 -0.21 -9.08 -5.26
CA LEU A 31 0.68 -8.08 -4.68
C LEU A 31 0.00 -6.70 -4.53
N ASN A 32 -0.77 -6.27 -5.54
CA ASN A 32 -1.56 -5.05 -5.47
C ASN A 32 -2.61 -5.09 -4.36
N ALA A 33 -3.30 -6.21 -4.19
CA ALA A 33 -4.28 -6.40 -3.12
C ALA A 33 -3.62 -6.38 -1.73
N GLU A 34 -2.42 -6.96 -1.59
CA GLU A 34 -1.68 -6.88 -0.34
C GLU A 34 -1.22 -5.45 -0.02
N VAL A 35 -0.79 -4.68 -1.02
CA VAL A 35 -0.49 -3.24 -0.83
C VAL A 35 -1.72 -2.51 -0.34
N ALA A 36 -2.89 -2.74 -0.95
CA ALA A 36 -4.15 -2.15 -0.49
C ALA A 36 -4.45 -2.53 0.97
N GLY A 37 -4.17 -3.77 1.37
CA GLY A 37 -4.31 -4.22 2.76
C GLY A 37 -3.40 -3.48 3.74
N GLU A 38 -2.13 -3.26 3.40
CA GLU A 38 -1.18 -2.49 4.23
C GLU A 38 -1.58 -1.01 4.35
N VAL A 39 -2.08 -0.42 3.26
CA VAL A 39 -2.60 0.95 3.25
C VAL A 39 -3.87 1.06 4.09
N GLY A 40 -4.78 0.08 3.98
CA GLY A 40 -5.98 -0.01 4.81
C GLY A 40 -5.64 -0.07 6.30
N ARG A 41 -4.70 -0.94 6.69
CA ARG A 41 -4.19 -1.02 8.07
C ARG A 41 -3.62 0.33 8.54
N THR A 42 -2.91 1.04 7.68
CA THR A 42 -2.38 2.38 7.99
C THR A 42 -3.50 3.38 8.27
N LEU A 43 -4.55 3.39 7.44
CA LEU A 43 -5.73 4.23 7.64
C LEU A 43 -6.45 3.92 8.97
N ASP A 44 -6.56 2.64 9.33
CA ASP A 44 -7.17 2.22 10.60
C ASP A 44 -6.35 2.73 11.80
N ILE A 45 -5.03 2.59 11.76
CA ILE A 45 -4.12 3.13 12.79
C ILE A 45 -4.32 4.64 12.97
N LEU A 46 -4.33 5.39 11.87
CA LEU A 46 -4.53 6.85 11.89
C LEU A 46 -5.91 7.22 12.42
N ALA A 47 -6.96 6.49 12.04
CA ALA A 47 -8.33 6.71 12.51
C ALA A 47 -8.47 6.46 14.02
N MET A 48 -7.80 5.42 14.54
CA MET A 48 -7.78 5.12 15.98
C MET A 48 -6.96 6.15 16.77
N ALA A 49 -5.83 6.60 16.23
CA ALA A 49 -4.94 7.54 16.91
C ALA A 49 -5.51 8.96 16.97
N ARG A 50 -6.20 9.43 15.92
CA ARG A 50 -6.63 10.83 15.80
C ARG A 50 -7.43 11.34 17.01
N PRO A 51 -8.57 10.73 17.41
CA PRO A 51 -9.36 11.27 18.52
C PRO A 51 -8.55 11.35 19.83
N ARG A 52 -7.72 10.34 20.06
CA ARG A 52 -6.91 10.23 21.27
C ARG A 52 -5.80 11.28 21.30
N LEU A 53 -5.02 11.41 20.23
CA LEU A 53 -3.94 12.39 20.14
C LEU A 53 -4.46 13.83 20.15
N THR A 54 -5.57 14.12 19.48
CA THR A 54 -6.20 15.45 19.51
C THR A 54 -6.65 15.82 20.92
N ARG A 55 -7.27 14.87 21.66
CA ARG A 55 -7.67 15.08 23.07
C ARG A 55 -6.46 15.32 23.98
N LEU A 56 -5.36 14.60 23.78
CA LEU A 56 -4.15 14.80 24.57
C LEU A 56 -3.51 16.16 24.25
N ALA A 57 -3.43 16.51 22.97
CA ALA A 57 -2.89 17.79 22.53
C ALA A 57 -3.70 19.00 23.05
N SER A 58 -5.01 18.89 23.18
CA SER A 58 -5.83 19.97 23.75
C SER A 58 -5.55 20.23 25.24
N GLN A 59 -5.05 19.24 25.98
CA GLN A 59 -4.73 19.38 27.42
C GLN A 59 -3.44 20.18 27.66
N VAL A 60 -2.55 20.24 26.67
CA VAL A 60 -1.28 20.98 26.73
C VAL A 60 -1.28 22.24 25.89
N ALA A 61 -2.39 22.59 25.25
CA ALA A 61 -2.42 23.68 24.29
C ALA A 61 -2.02 25.05 24.88
N THR A 62 -2.17 25.23 26.20
CA THR A 62 -1.72 26.45 26.88
C THR A 62 -0.20 26.51 27.04
N ASP A 63 0.44 25.37 27.35
CA ASP A 63 1.89 25.30 27.59
C ASP A 63 2.68 25.06 26.29
N LEU A 64 2.06 24.38 25.33
CA LEU A 64 2.62 23.98 24.04
C LEU A 64 1.59 24.27 22.93
N PRO A 65 1.37 25.54 22.56
CA PRO A 65 0.33 25.92 21.59
C PRO A 65 0.52 25.28 20.20
N ASP A 66 1.77 24.95 19.84
CA ASP A 66 2.11 24.40 18.53
C ASP A 66 1.89 22.89 18.41
N ILE A 67 1.69 22.16 19.50
CA ILE A 67 1.62 20.70 19.46
C ILE A 67 0.32 20.20 18.80
N HIS A 68 -0.80 20.86 19.07
CA HIS A 68 -2.09 20.53 18.48
C HIS A 68 -2.09 20.70 16.95
N PRO A 69 -1.73 21.87 16.38
CA PRO A 69 -1.67 22.02 14.93
C PRO A 69 -0.63 21.10 14.28
N THR A 70 0.49 20.83 14.95
CA THR A 70 1.53 19.90 14.44
C THR A 70 1.00 18.47 14.32
N ILE A 71 0.36 17.95 15.36
CA ILE A 71 -0.23 16.60 15.37
C ILE A 71 -1.36 16.50 14.35
N ALA A 72 -2.25 17.49 14.32
CA ALA A 72 -3.36 17.52 13.36
C ALA A 72 -2.84 17.48 11.92
N LYS A 73 -1.86 18.33 11.59
CA LYS A 73 -1.21 18.37 10.28
C LYS A 73 -0.58 17.03 9.92
N PHE A 74 0.20 16.43 10.82
CA PHE A 74 0.78 15.11 10.60
C PHE A 74 -0.29 14.06 10.28
N LEU A 75 -1.36 13.99 11.08
CA LEU A 75 -2.44 13.03 10.89
C LEU A 75 -3.23 13.24 9.59
N ASP A 76 -3.38 14.50 9.15
CA ASP A 76 -4.01 14.83 7.86
C ASP A 76 -3.10 14.42 6.69
N GLU A 77 -1.82 14.80 6.72
CA GLU A 77 -0.85 14.47 5.68
C GLU A 77 -0.68 12.96 5.50
N GLN A 78 -0.60 12.20 6.59
CA GLN A 78 -0.49 10.73 6.51
C GLN A 78 -1.78 10.09 6.01
N ARG A 79 -2.95 10.64 6.39
CA ARG A 79 -4.23 10.16 5.88
C ARG A 79 -4.36 10.39 4.39
N ASP A 80 -4.02 11.58 3.92
CA ASP A 80 -4.11 11.94 2.50
C ASP A 80 -3.14 11.11 1.66
N ALA A 81 -1.91 10.91 2.13
CA ALA A 81 -0.94 10.02 1.48
C ALA A 81 -1.46 8.58 1.40
N ALA A 82 -2.02 8.05 2.48
CA ALA A 82 -2.59 6.71 2.49
C ALA A 82 -3.82 6.58 1.56
N LEU A 83 -4.70 7.58 1.52
CA LEU A 83 -5.83 7.61 0.58
C LEU A 83 -5.38 7.67 -0.88
N GLN A 84 -4.32 8.42 -1.17
CA GLN A 84 -3.73 8.47 -2.51
C GLN A 84 -3.16 7.10 -2.91
N LEU A 85 -2.45 6.41 -2.02
CA LEU A 85 -1.96 5.05 -2.27
C LEU A 85 -3.12 4.07 -2.48
N MET A 86 -4.19 4.16 -1.69
CA MET A 86 -5.39 3.33 -1.88
C MET A 86 -5.97 3.54 -3.27
N LYS A 87 -6.13 4.81 -3.69
CA LYS A 87 -6.59 5.14 -5.04
C LYS A 87 -5.68 4.54 -6.13
N MET A 88 -4.37 4.61 -5.96
CA MET A 88 -3.42 3.98 -6.88
C MET A 88 -3.62 2.46 -6.97
N THR A 89 -3.93 1.78 -5.86
CA THR A 89 -4.21 0.33 -5.91
C THR A 89 -5.48 0.02 -6.71
N GLU A 90 -6.53 0.84 -6.61
CA GLU A 90 -7.76 0.67 -7.40
C GLU A 90 -7.52 0.95 -8.90
N GLU A 91 -6.78 2.01 -9.22
CA GLU A 91 -6.38 2.29 -10.61
C GLU A 91 -5.53 1.16 -11.19
N ASN A 92 -4.63 0.59 -10.39
CA ASN A 92 -3.80 -0.54 -10.80
C ASN A 92 -4.62 -1.80 -11.03
N LYS A 93 -5.68 -2.08 -10.27
CA LYS A 93 -6.60 -3.18 -10.58
C LYS A 93 -7.16 -3.05 -11.99
N VAL A 94 -7.60 -1.84 -12.38
CA VAL A 94 -8.13 -1.57 -13.73
C VAL A 94 -7.04 -1.77 -14.78
N LYS A 95 -5.82 -1.27 -14.56
CA LYS A 95 -4.68 -1.46 -15.48
C LYS A 95 -4.34 -2.93 -15.65
N ILE A 96 -4.19 -3.68 -14.57
CA ILE A 96 -3.92 -5.13 -14.59
C ILE A 96 -5.04 -5.87 -15.34
N ALA A 97 -6.30 -5.48 -15.12
CA ALA A 97 -7.46 -6.09 -15.76
C ALA A 97 -7.55 -5.82 -17.28
N SER A 98 -7.25 -4.58 -17.68
CA SER A 98 -7.46 -4.08 -19.04
C SER A 98 -6.24 -4.22 -19.96
N THR A 99 -5.07 -4.54 -19.42
CA THR A 99 -3.83 -4.71 -20.18
C THR A 99 -3.98 -5.81 -21.24
N LYS A 100 -3.89 -5.40 -22.51
CA LYS A 100 -3.85 -6.28 -23.70
C LYS A 100 -2.57 -5.97 -24.49
N GLY A 101 -1.80 -6.99 -24.88
CA GLY A 101 -0.61 -6.83 -25.74
C GLY A 101 0.71 -7.38 -25.15
N PHE A 102 1.83 -6.96 -25.73
CA PHE A 102 3.19 -7.27 -25.27
C PHE A 102 3.54 -6.38 -24.07
N VAL A 103 3.22 -6.87 -22.87
CA VAL A 103 3.72 -6.30 -21.63
C VAL A 103 4.89 -7.15 -21.14
N ASP A 104 5.94 -6.47 -20.70
CA ASP A 104 7.02 -7.09 -19.94
C ASP A 104 6.50 -7.42 -18.54
N TRP A 105 5.92 -8.61 -18.43
CA TRP A 105 5.30 -9.10 -17.20
C TRP A 105 6.31 -9.41 -16.11
N ASP A 106 7.56 -9.70 -16.45
CA ASP A 106 8.62 -9.97 -15.47
C ASP A 106 9.07 -8.66 -14.83
N LYS A 107 9.30 -7.61 -15.63
CA LYS A 107 9.57 -6.26 -15.09
C LYS A 107 8.40 -5.77 -14.23
N THR A 108 7.18 -5.89 -14.74
CA THR A 108 5.98 -5.45 -14.00
C THR A 108 5.85 -6.20 -12.67
N LEU A 109 6.11 -7.51 -12.66
CA LEU A 109 6.10 -8.29 -11.43
C LEU A 109 7.15 -7.77 -10.44
N HIS A 110 8.37 -7.50 -10.89
CA HIS A 110 9.43 -6.95 -10.04
C HIS A 110 9.03 -5.60 -9.41
N ASP A 111 8.48 -4.69 -10.21
CA ASP A 111 8.04 -3.38 -9.73
C ASP A 111 6.96 -3.51 -8.64
N TYR A 112 6.02 -4.46 -8.78
CA TYR A 112 4.99 -4.72 -7.76
C TYR A 112 5.54 -5.42 -6.52
N GLN A 113 6.57 -6.25 -6.64
CA GLN A 113 7.26 -6.85 -5.49
C GLN A 113 7.96 -5.77 -4.66
N GLU A 114 8.67 -4.85 -5.31
CA GLU A 114 9.30 -3.71 -4.63
C GLU A 114 8.27 -2.80 -3.98
N TRP A 115 7.19 -2.47 -4.71
CA TRP A 115 6.11 -1.66 -4.16
C TRP A 115 5.47 -2.30 -2.93
N ARG A 116 5.24 -3.62 -2.97
CA ARG A 116 4.74 -4.38 -1.81
C ARG A 116 5.70 -4.35 -0.63
N ALA A 117 7.00 -4.50 -0.87
CA ALA A 117 8.03 -4.45 0.17
C ALA A 117 8.09 -3.06 0.84
N ASN A 118 7.93 -1.99 0.06
CA ASN A 118 7.85 -0.63 0.59
C ASN A 118 6.54 -0.41 1.38
N ALA A 119 5.40 -0.89 0.86
CA ALA A 119 4.11 -0.77 1.53
C ALA A 119 4.08 -1.45 2.92
N SER A 120 4.74 -2.61 3.10
CA SER A 120 4.85 -3.28 4.42
C SER A 120 5.47 -2.42 5.52
N ARG A 121 6.26 -1.40 5.15
CA ARG A 121 6.96 -0.56 6.12
C ARG A 121 6.11 0.61 6.62
N ILE A 122 5.02 0.94 5.92
CA ILE A 122 4.23 2.14 6.21
C ILE A 122 3.52 2.01 7.56
N ALA A 123 2.72 0.97 7.74
CA ALA A 123 1.97 0.75 8.99
C ALA A 123 2.86 0.75 10.26
N PRO A 124 3.97 -0.03 10.34
CA PRO A 124 4.82 0.00 11.52
C PRO A 124 5.54 1.34 11.71
N TRP A 125 5.89 2.04 10.62
CA TRP A 125 6.49 3.37 10.73
C TRP A 125 5.49 4.40 11.30
N VAL A 126 4.26 4.44 10.78
CA VAL A 126 3.20 5.32 11.28
C VAL A 126 2.90 5.05 12.76
N GLN A 127 2.78 3.76 13.14
CA GLN A 127 2.60 3.37 14.54
C GLN A 127 3.76 3.89 15.40
N GLY A 128 5.01 3.72 14.96
CA GLY A 128 6.18 4.19 15.70
C GLY A 128 6.24 5.72 15.86
N VAL A 129 5.62 6.50 14.97
CA VAL A 129 5.49 7.96 15.16
C VAL A 129 4.39 8.29 16.16
N ILE A 130 3.25 7.59 16.11
CA ILE A 130 2.15 7.74 17.07
C ILE A 130 2.64 7.41 18.49
N ASP A 131 3.38 6.30 18.65
CA ASP A 131 3.92 5.88 19.94
C ASP A 131 4.88 6.92 20.55
N LYS A 132 5.61 7.66 19.70
CA LYS A 132 6.46 8.78 20.15
C LYS A 132 5.63 9.95 20.68
N TYR A 133 4.53 10.30 20.01
CA TYR A 133 3.63 11.32 20.54
C TYR A 133 3.04 10.89 21.89
N ASP A 134 2.67 9.61 22.02
CA ASP A 134 2.15 9.06 23.26
C ASP A 134 3.16 9.11 24.40
N ALA A 135 4.41 8.78 24.11
CA ALA A 135 5.50 8.90 25.07
C ALA A 135 5.69 10.34 25.54
N ILE A 136 5.64 11.32 24.64
CA ILE A 136 5.73 12.76 24.98
C ILE A 136 4.61 13.17 25.95
N PHE A 137 3.36 12.76 25.68
CA PHE A 137 2.25 13.08 26.58
C PHE A 137 2.37 12.37 27.93
N LEU A 138 2.83 11.12 27.94
CA LEU A 138 3.04 10.36 29.16
C LEU A 138 4.14 10.98 30.04
N GLU A 139 5.26 11.40 29.44
CA GLU A 139 6.36 12.11 30.12
C GLU A 139 5.90 13.45 30.70
N ALA A 140 4.97 14.14 30.03
CA ALA A 140 4.32 15.34 30.54
C ALA A 140 3.27 15.07 31.65
N GLY A 141 3.02 13.80 32.00
CA GLY A 141 2.07 13.41 33.05
C GLY A 141 0.60 13.35 32.60
N ILE A 142 0.34 13.27 31.29
CA ILE A 142 -0.98 13.45 30.68
C ILE A 142 -1.52 12.09 30.22
N ARG A 143 -2.80 11.81 30.51
CA ARG A 143 -3.44 10.50 30.26
C ARG A 143 -4.78 10.63 29.52
#